data_AF-A0A9X9MKD9-F1
#
_entry.id   AF-A0A9X9MKD9-F1
#
_cell.length_a   1.000
_cell.length_b   1.000
_cell.length_c   1.000
_cell.angle_alpha   90.00
_cell.angle_beta   90.00
_cell.angle_gamma   90.00
#
_symmetry.space_group_name_H-M   'P 1'
#
loop_
_entity.id
_entity.type
_entity.pdbx_description
1 polymer ?
#
loop_
_entity_poly.entity_id
_entity_poly.type
_entity_poly.pdbx_seq_one_letter_code
_entity_poly.pdbx_strand_id
1 'polypeptide(L)'
;MKCILAIPMFLANAKIFKNRLVITSGDLSNSYSTYGIPEREKLPVFQRGSKIYQTIPPHTNQGMKVTVYCSFSPEINIERELTRKLQNLSKMAHIDSYGVLMGETECLKRIELHTFRKFKPKSVSALVNEPPCSYSNIINLAHRNQIGMKGPYSNLAPAASNNVRVVRMDKPIPVREVIHDGLYLVETTATYQLALAWYFGFLHLFRRNSYSNQWYPLTKIGLERENGKTLYAIIMKNIFPGILNIKKNIPSQKAELGQGQDLMSGYAETEGKRITEMPSKSLVWLHANGELGIYGTTKMGKII
;
A
#
# COMPACT_ATOMS: atom_id res chain seq x y z
N MET A 1 9.01 -21.64 7.10
CA MET A 1 7.88 -20.78 7.50
C MET A 1 7.51 -19.87 6.34
N LYS A 2 6.22 -19.86 5.99
CA LYS A 2 5.61 -18.93 5.03
C LYS A 2 4.85 -17.87 5.83
N CYS A 3 4.92 -16.62 5.40
CA CYS A 3 4.13 -15.55 6.00
C CYS A 3 3.54 -14.64 4.92
N ILE A 4 2.37 -14.09 5.20
CA ILE A 4 1.70 -13.07 4.40
C ILE A 4 1.33 -11.88 5.27
N LEU A 5 1.22 -10.71 4.65
CA LEU A 5 0.68 -9.51 5.25
C LEU A 5 -0.76 -9.33 4.79
N ALA A 6 -1.62 -8.94 5.72
CA ALA A 6 -3.00 -8.58 5.46
C ALA A 6 -3.22 -7.13 5.92
N ILE A 7 -3.65 -6.27 5.01
CA ILE A 7 -3.73 -4.82 5.22
C ILE A 7 -5.14 -4.37 4.79
N PRO A 8 -6.07 -4.19 5.74
CA PRO A 8 -7.38 -3.67 5.42
C PRO A 8 -7.33 -2.18 5.05
N MET A 9 -8.12 -1.82 4.05
CA MET A 9 -8.38 -0.46 3.56
C MET A 9 -9.86 -0.17 3.71
N PHE A 10 -10.22 0.93 4.36
CA PHE A 10 -11.60 1.36 4.53
C PHE A 10 -11.80 2.66 3.75
N LEU A 11 -12.43 2.55 2.57
CA LEU A 11 -12.69 3.67 1.67
C LEU A 11 -14.10 4.23 1.97
N ALA A 12 -14.17 5.42 2.56
CA ALA A 12 -15.45 6.05 2.91
C ALA A 12 -16.36 6.32 1.69
N ASN A 13 -15.77 6.54 0.51
CA ASN A 13 -16.47 7.02 -0.69
C ASN A 13 -16.56 5.98 -1.84
N ALA A 14 -16.16 4.71 -1.62
CA ALA A 14 -16.25 3.69 -2.66
C ALA A 14 -17.71 3.24 -2.88
N LYS A 15 -18.10 3.13 -4.15
CA LYS A 15 -19.47 2.74 -4.54
C LYS A 15 -19.73 1.24 -4.38
N ILE A 16 -18.72 0.41 -4.66
CA ILE A 16 -18.79 -1.05 -4.64
C ILE A 16 -17.56 -1.53 -3.84
N PHE A 17 -17.79 -2.30 -2.77
CA PHE A 17 -16.79 -2.69 -1.75
C PHE A 17 -16.03 -1.53 -1.11
N LYS A 18 -16.70 -0.82 -0.18
CA LYS A 18 -16.08 0.22 0.67
C LYS A 18 -14.82 -0.29 1.37
N ASN A 19 -14.83 -1.54 1.79
CA ASN A 19 -13.72 -2.12 2.53
C ASN A 19 -12.99 -3.12 1.65
N ARG A 20 -11.66 -3.07 1.70
CA ARG A 20 -10.80 -3.98 0.93
C ARG A 20 -9.72 -4.57 1.81
N LEU A 21 -9.25 -5.74 1.43
CA LEU A 21 -8.10 -6.41 2.00
C LEU A 21 -7.01 -6.48 0.95
N VAL A 22 -5.85 -5.90 1.24
CA VAL A 22 -4.64 -6.15 0.48
C VAL A 22 -3.87 -7.29 1.14
N ILE A 23 -3.48 -8.27 0.33
CA ILE A 23 -2.59 -9.34 0.76
C ILE A 23 -1.27 -9.19 0.01
N THR A 24 -0.17 -9.26 0.77
CA THR A 24 1.17 -9.35 0.18
C THR A 24 2.02 -10.48 0.75
N SER A 25 2.90 -11.06 -0.08
CA SER A 25 3.82 -12.12 0.36
C SER A 25 5.22 -11.96 -0.22
N GLY A 26 6.23 -12.53 0.45
CA GLY A 26 7.64 -12.44 0.02
C GLY A 26 8.08 -13.53 -0.95
N ASP A 27 7.27 -14.58 -1.11
CA ASP A 27 7.71 -15.84 -1.70
C ASP A 27 7.39 -15.94 -3.22
N LEU A 28 6.65 -14.97 -3.79
CA LEU A 28 6.22 -14.97 -5.20
C LEU A 28 6.44 -13.60 -5.87
N SER A 29 6.61 -13.57 -7.19
CA SER A 29 6.75 -12.34 -7.99
C SER A 29 5.42 -11.59 -8.18
N ASN A 30 4.29 -12.30 -8.24
CA ASN A 30 2.92 -11.77 -8.31
C ASN A 30 2.22 -11.92 -6.96
N SER A 31 2.84 -11.38 -5.91
CA SER A 31 2.39 -11.56 -4.54
C SER A 31 1.54 -10.40 -4.02
N TYR A 32 0.79 -9.72 -4.89
CA TYR A 32 -0.13 -8.67 -4.49
C TYR A 32 -1.54 -9.00 -4.98
N SER A 33 -2.46 -9.16 -4.03
CA SER A 33 -3.86 -9.44 -4.30
C SER A 33 -4.75 -8.51 -3.48
N THR A 34 -5.93 -8.21 -4.02
CA THR A 34 -6.93 -7.35 -3.38
C THR A 34 -8.25 -8.07 -3.32
N TYR A 35 -8.92 -8.01 -2.18
CA TYR A 35 -10.21 -8.64 -1.95
C TYR A 35 -11.21 -7.62 -1.37
N GLY A 36 -12.50 -7.78 -1.65
CA GLY A 36 -13.56 -7.00 -1.04
C GLY A 36 -13.93 -7.56 0.33
N ILE A 37 -14.06 -6.69 1.34
CA ILE A 37 -14.54 -7.06 2.67
C ILE A 37 -15.98 -6.52 2.81
N PRO A 38 -16.98 -7.38 3.04
CA PRO A 38 -18.33 -6.92 3.37
C PRO A 38 -18.35 -6.09 4.66
N GLU A 39 -19.22 -5.07 4.78
CA GLU A 39 -19.23 -4.12 5.93
C GLU A 39 -19.34 -4.82 7.31
N ARG A 40 -19.97 -6.00 7.37
CA ARG A 40 -20.19 -6.76 8.61
C ARG A 40 -19.17 -7.87 8.84
N GLU A 41 -18.28 -8.13 7.89
CA GLU A 41 -17.36 -9.25 7.96
C GLU A 41 -16.05 -8.81 8.60
N LYS A 42 -15.64 -9.53 9.65
CA LYS A 42 -14.32 -9.38 10.27
C LYS A 42 -13.36 -10.35 9.60
N LEU A 43 -12.08 -9.97 9.51
CA LEU A 43 -11.04 -10.91 9.10
C LEU A 43 -11.04 -12.12 10.06
N PRO A 44 -10.88 -13.34 9.54
CA PRO A 44 -10.88 -14.54 10.37
C PRO A 44 -9.75 -14.45 11.40
N VAL A 45 -10.09 -14.84 12.63
CA VAL A 45 -9.13 -15.04 13.71
C VAL A 45 -8.90 -16.54 13.83
N PHE A 46 -7.67 -16.97 13.59
CA PHE A 46 -7.34 -18.40 13.64
C PHE A 46 -7.13 -18.86 15.09
N GLN A 47 -7.82 -19.94 15.47
CA GLN A 47 -7.69 -20.54 16.80
C GLN A 47 -6.39 -21.34 16.93
N ARG A 48 -6.02 -21.64 18.18
CA ARG A 48 -4.90 -22.56 18.50
C ARG A 48 -5.16 -23.91 17.82
N GLY A 49 -4.11 -24.51 17.24
CA GLY A 49 -4.20 -25.76 16.49
C GLY A 49 -4.48 -25.62 14.98
N SER A 50 -4.85 -24.43 14.50
CA SER A 50 -5.01 -24.15 13.06
C SER A 50 -3.69 -24.18 12.26
N LYS A 51 -2.55 -24.22 12.96
CA LYS A 51 -1.18 -24.06 12.43
C LYS A 51 -0.98 -22.75 11.64
N ILE A 52 -1.90 -21.78 11.78
CA ILE A 52 -1.79 -20.41 11.30
C ILE A 52 -1.70 -19.50 12.53
N TYR A 53 -0.61 -18.77 12.63
CA TYR A 53 -0.31 -17.87 13.72
C TYR A 53 -0.38 -16.43 13.21
N GLN A 54 -1.06 -15.55 13.94
CA GLN A 54 -1.28 -14.17 13.53
C GLN A 54 -0.84 -13.19 14.60
N THR A 55 -0.32 -12.03 14.23
CA THR A 55 0.00 -10.96 15.18
C THR A 55 -1.28 -10.41 15.84
N ILE A 56 -1.16 -9.90 17.06
CA ILE A 56 -2.30 -9.31 17.78
C ILE A 56 -2.79 -8.09 16.98
N PRO A 57 -4.07 -8.02 16.55
CA PRO A 57 -4.59 -6.85 15.85
C PRO A 57 -4.39 -5.58 16.70
N PRO A 58 -4.05 -4.43 16.10
CA PRO A 58 -3.80 -3.23 16.88
C PRO A 58 -5.08 -2.79 17.60
N HIS A 59 -4.95 -2.39 18.87
CA HIS A 59 -6.08 -1.95 19.71
C HIS A 59 -6.70 -0.62 19.27
N THR A 60 -6.01 0.15 18.43
CA THR A 60 -6.53 1.42 17.90
C THR A 60 -7.29 1.23 16.60
N ASN A 61 -8.29 2.09 16.39
CA ASN A 61 -9.02 2.19 15.13
C ASN A 61 -8.41 3.22 14.16
N GLN A 62 -7.34 3.91 14.57
CA GLN A 62 -6.66 4.92 13.77
C GLN A 62 -5.41 4.36 13.10
N GLY A 63 -5.08 4.91 11.92
CA GLY A 63 -3.89 4.54 11.17
C GLY A 63 -4.08 3.33 10.24
N MET A 64 -3.00 2.94 9.57
CA MET A 64 -2.97 1.75 8.71
C MET A 64 -2.71 0.51 9.57
N LYS A 65 -3.68 -0.41 9.59
CA LYS A 65 -3.56 -1.70 10.30
C LYS A 65 -2.82 -2.69 9.40
N VAL A 66 -1.82 -3.36 9.96
CA VAL A 66 -1.09 -4.41 9.27
C VAL A 66 -1.05 -5.64 10.18
N THR A 67 -1.55 -6.76 9.69
CA THR A 67 -1.51 -8.04 10.41
C THR A 67 -0.65 -9.03 9.63
N VAL A 68 0.23 -9.73 10.33
CA VAL A 68 1.04 -10.80 9.73
C VAL A 68 0.40 -12.13 10.08
N TYR A 69 0.26 -13.00 9.09
CA TYR A 69 -0.15 -14.39 9.27
C TYR A 69 0.99 -15.29 8.81
N CYS A 70 1.38 -16.26 9.64
CA CYS A 70 2.47 -17.17 9.38
C CYS A 70 2.06 -18.62 9.59
N SER A 71 2.67 -19.52 8.84
CA SER A 71 2.57 -20.96 9.05
C SER A 71 3.93 -21.64 8.88
N PHE A 72 4.21 -22.58 9.78
CA PHE A 72 5.38 -23.46 9.69
C PHE A 72 5.10 -24.66 8.76
N SER A 73 3.82 -24.96 8.53
CA SER A 73 3.34 -26.02 7.65
C SER A 73 3.40 -25.62 6.17
N PRO A 74 4.19 -26.31 5.32
CA PRO A 74 4.27 -26.00 3.89
C PRO A 74 2.95 -26.22 3.14
N GLU A 75 2.11 -27.15 3.62
CA GLU A 75 0.81 -27.56 3.05
C GLU A 75 -0.29 -26.49 3.22
N ILE A 76 -0.12 -25.58 4.17
CA ILE A 76 -1.12 -24.54 4.46
C ILE A 76 -1.00 -23.40 3.46
N ASN A 77 -2.12 -23.10 2.80
CA ASN A 77 -2.28 -21.91 1.98
C ASN A 77 -3.00 -20.81 2.78
N ILE A 78 -2.21 -19.98 3.47
CA ILE A 78 -2.71 -18.93 4.36
C ILE A 78 -3.64 -17.95 3.61
N GLU A 79 -3.30 -17.57 2.37
CA GLU A 79 -4.12 -16.64 1.58
C GLU A 79 -5.50 -17.24 1.29
N ARG A 80 -5.56 -18.52 0.89
CA ARG A 80 -6.82 -19.22 0.63
C ARG A 80 -7.70 -19.31 1.88
N GLU A 81 -7.11 -19.64 3.03
CA GLU A 81 -7.86 -19.72 4.29
C GLU A 81 -8.39 -18.35 4.75
N LEU A 82 -7.57 -17.30 4.58
CA LEU A 82 -7.93 -15.92 4.93
C LEU A 82 -9.04 -15.35 4.02
N THR A 83 -9.06 -15.76 2.75
CA THR A 83 -9.90 -15.14 1.70
C THR A 83 -11.08 -15.99 1.25
N ARG A 84 -11.32 -17.14 1.88
CA ARG A 84 -12.34 -18.13 1.46
C ARG A 84 -13.73 -17.57 1.20
N LYS A 85 -14.13 -16.52 1.93
CA LYS A 85 -15.45 -15.86 1.81
C LYS A 85 -15.39 -14.48 1.13
N LEU A 86 -14.20 -14.05 0.72
CA LEU A 86 -13.99 -12.71 0.18
C LEU A 86 -14.00 -12.74 -1.35
N GLN A 87 -14.56 -11.70 -1.96
CA GLN A 87 -14.54 -11.55 -3.41
C GLN A 87 -13.16 -11.06 -3.86
N ASN A 88 -12.54 -11.74 -4.83
CA ASN A 88 -11.28 -11.30 -5.42
C ASN A 88 -11.51 -10.07 -6.33
N LEU A 89 -10.83 -8.97 -6.01
CA LEU A 89 -10.89 -7.69 -6.73
C LEU A 89 -9.57 -7.35 -7.44
N SER A 90 -8.62 -8.28 -7.53
CA SER A 90 -7.27 -8.05 -8.08
C SER A 90 -7.25 -7.66 -9.56
N LYS A 91 -8.39 -7.75 -10.28
CA LYS A 91 -8.59 -7.26 -11.65
C LYS A 91 -9.38 -5.93 -11.71
N MET A 92 -10.09 -5.56 -10.65
CA MET A 92 -11.09 -4.47 -10.66
C MET A 92 -10.85 -3.39 -9.59
N ALA A 93 -9.80 -3.51 -8.77
CA ALA A 93 -9.55 -2.59 -7.67
C ALA A 93 -9.44 -1.10 -8.07
N HIS A 94 -9.07 -0.76 -9.31
CA HIS A 94 -9.08 0.63 -9.76
C HIS A 94 -10.47 1.17 -10.13
N ILE A 95 -11.39 0.29 -10.57
CA ILE A 95 -12.68 0.68 -11.18
C ILE A 95 -13.63 1.30 -10.14
N ASP A 96 -13.57 0.83 -8.89
CA ASP A 96 -14.54 1.22 -7.85
C ASP A 96 -14.06 2.33 -6.91
N SER A 97 -12.81 2.80 -7.04
CA SER A 97 -12.19 3.72 -6.07
C SER A 97 -12.53 5.19 -6.31
N TYR A 98 -12.66 5.61 -7.57
CA TYR A 98 -12.91 7.01 -7.93
C TYR A 98 -13.86 7.06 -9.13
N GLY A 99 -15.09 7.54 -8.92
CA GLY A 99 -16.03 7.81 -10.01
C GLY A 99 -15.46 8.80 -11.02
N VAL A 100 -15.97 8.79 -12.25
CA VAL A 100 -15.63 9.83 -13.24
C VAL A 100 -16.15 11.18 -12.74
N LEU A 101 -15.25 12.10 -12.38
CA LEU A 101 -15.62 13.44 -11.94
C LEU A 101 -15.82 14.34 -13.16
N MET A 102 -16.85 15.20 -13.16
CA MET A 102 -17.14 16.13 -14.27
C MET A 102 -15.93 16.98 -14.70
N GLY A 103 -14.99 17.27 -13.77
CA GLY A 103 -13.76 18.02 -14.07
C GLY A 103 -12.77 17.28 -14.99
N GLU A 104 -12.80 15.95 -15.05
CA GLU A 104 -11.93 15.16 -15.92
C GLU A 104 -12.30 15.32 -17.39
N THR A 105 -13.60 15.26 -17.71
CA THR A 105 -14.10 15.39 -19.09
C THR A 105 -13.74 16.73 -19.71
N GLU A 106 -13.92 17.83 -18.97
CA GLU A 106 -13.61 19.16 -19.51
C GLU A 106 -12.10 19.41 -19.59
N CYS A 107 -11.31 18.85 -18.66
CA CYS A 107 -9.85 18.89 -18.79
C CYS A 107 -9.35 18.10 -20.00
N LEU A 108 -9.94 16.93 -20.29
CA LEU A 108 -9.59 16.13 -21.46
C LEU A 108 -9.85 16.91 -22.76
N LYS A 109 -11.04 17.52 -22.90
CA LYS A 109 -11.37 18.37 -24.06
C LYS A 109 -10.35 19.50 -24.24
N ARG A 110 -9.94 20.15 -23.15
CA ARG A 110 -8.91 21.20 -23.17
C ARG A 110 -7.58 20.65 -23.72
N ILE A 111 -7.13 19.51 -23.22
CA ILE A 111 -5.89 18.86 -23.69
C ILE A 111 -5.98 18.54 -25.19
N GLU A 112 -7.09 17.97 -25.64
CA GLU A 112 -7.32 17.59 -27.03
C GLU A 112 -7.24 18.80 -27.97
N LEU A 113 -7.99 19.87 -27.66
CA LEU A 113 -8.04 21.10 -28.45
C LEU A 113 -6.65 21.73 -28.66
N HIS A 114 -5.78 21.69 -27.64
CA HIS A 114 -4.45 22.27 -27.73
C HIS A 114 -3.48 21.47 -28.58
N THR A 115 -3.54 20.15 -28.51
CA THR A 115 -2.64 19.31 -29.31
C THR A 115 -2.99 19.38 -30.80
N PHE A 116 -4.27 19.54 -31.17
CA PHE A 116 -4.65 19.77 -32.57
C PHE A 116 -4.11 21.10 -33.13
N ARG A 117 -3.99 22.15 -32.30
CA ARG A 117 -3.63 23.50 -32.76
C ARG A 117 -2.13 23.78 -32.80
N LYS A 118 -1.32 23.13 -31.96
CA LYS A 118 0.09 23.53 -31.73
C LYS A 118 1.13 22.42 -31.96
N PHE A 119 0.72 21.19 -32.29
CA PHE A 119 1.58 20.01 -32.50
C PHE A 119 2.58 19.68 -31.36
N LYS A 120 2.56 20.41 -30.24
CA LYS A 120 3.45 20.24 -29.09
C LYS A 120 2.66 19.81 -27.86
N PRO A 121 3.13 18.78 -27.12
CA PRO A 121 2.58 18.42 -25.82
C PRO A 121 2.54 19.61 -24.87
N LYS A 122 1.38 19.89 -24.27
CA LYS A 122 1.31 20.82 -23.15
C LYS A 122 1.99 20.23 -21.93
N SER A 123 2.58 21.10 -21.12
CA SER A 123 3.08 20.72 -19.81
C SER A 123 2.01 20.75 -18.75
N VAL A 124 2.20 19.96 -17.69
CA VAL A 124 1.32 20.02 -16.50
C VAL A 124 1.31 21.42 -15.89
N SER A 125 2.46 22.11 -15.84
CA SER A 125 2.51 23.52 -15.39
C SER A 125 1.57 24.46 -16.13
N ALA A 126 1.42 24.29 -17.45
CA ALA A 126 0.54 25.12 -18.25
C ALA A 126 -0.94 24.72 -18.06
N LEU A 127 -1.22 23.41 -18.01
CA LEU A 127 -2.59 22.91 -17.88
C LEU A 127 -3.22 23.27 -16.54
N VAL A 128 -2.50 23.16 -15.42
CA VAL A 128 -3.08 23.46 -14.10
C VAL A 128 -3.40 24.95 -13.88
N ASN A 129 -2.86 25.83 -14.73
CA ASN A 129 -3.19 27.26 -14.72
C ASN A 129 -4.38 27.59 -15.63
N GLU A 130 -4.95 26.59 -16.30
CA GLU A 130 -6.11 26.73 -17.18
C GLU A 130 -7.27 25.88 -16.62
N PRO A 131 -8.15 26.49 -15.79
CA PRO A 131 -9.34 25.81 -15.29
C PRO A 131 -10.10 25.16 -16.46
N PRO A 132 -10.70 23.97 -16.30
CA PRO A 132 -10.86 23.22 -15.05
C PRO A 132 -9.80 22.12 -14.84
N CYS A 133 -8.63 22.20 -15.48
CA CYS A 133 -7.58 21.22 -15.25
C CYS A 133 -6.95 21.39 -13.87
N SER A 134 -6.94 20.31 -13.09
CA SER A 134 -6.24 20.19 -11.80
C SER A 134 -5.22 19.05 -11.87
N TYR A 135 -4.32 18.95 -10.91
CA TYR A 135 -3.39 17.81 -10.82
C TYR A 135 -4.14 16.47 -10.73
N SER A 136 -5.19 16.41 -9.91
CA SER A 136 -6.04 15.22 -9.77
C SER A 136 -6.71 14.85 -11.10
N ASN A 137 -7.29 15.82 -11.82
CA ASN A 137 -7.92 15.55 -13.12
C ASN A 137 -6.91 14.97 -14.12
N ILE A 138 -5.73 15.59 -14.24
CA ILE A 138 -4.68 15.14 -15.17
C ILE A 138 -4.21 13.72 -14.81
N ILE A 139 -3.98 13.45 -13.53
CA ILE A 139 -3.46 12.14 -13.12
C ILE A 139 -4.50 11.04 -13.27
N ASN A 140 -5.78 11.32 -13.01
CA ASN A 140 -6.87 10.38 -13.21
C ASN A 140 -7.05 10.04 -14.70
N LEU A 141 -6.97 11.04 -15.59
CA LEU A 141 -7.01 10.84 -17.04
C LEU A 141 -5.85 9.93 -17.50
N ALA A 142 -4.65 10.15 -16.97
CA ALA A 142 -3.48 9.35 -17.29
C ALA A 142 -3.59 7.91 -16.77
N HIS A 143 -4.07 7.75 -15.54
CA HIS A 143 -4.31 6.43 -14.95
C HIS A 143 -5.34 5.62 -15.74
N ARG A 144 -6.37 6.28 -16.28
CA ARG A 144 -7.37 5.65 -17.15
C ARG A 144 -6.93 5.51 -18.60
N ASN A 145 -5.66 5.78 -18.90
CA ASN A 145 -5.08 5.71 -20.24
C ASN A 145 -5.90 6.52 -21.27
N GLN A 146 -6.46 7.66 -20.87
CA GLN A 146 -7.07 8.64 -21.79
C GLN A 146 -6.03 9.63 -22.30
N ILE A 147 -4.99 9.87 -21.49
CA ILE A 147 -3.77 10.59 -21.88
C ILE A 147 -2.54 9.78 -21.44
N GLY A 148 -1.39 10.09 -22.03
CA GLY A 148 -0.09 9.59 -21.60
C GLY A 148 0.70 10.68 -20.87
N MET A 149 1.70 10.29 -20.08
CA MET A 149 2.58 11.21 -19.39
C MET A 149 4.04 10.89 -19.71
N LYS A 150 4.84 11.91 -20.05
CA LYS A 150 6.29 11.77 -20.29
C LYS A 150 7.08 12.87 -19.60
N GLY A 151 8.23 12.52 -19.05
CA GLY A 151 9.15 13.45 -18.39
C GLY A 151 9.69 12.88 -17.08
N PRO A 152 10.60 13.58 -16.41
CA PRO A 152 11.26 13.09 -15.19
C PRO A 152 10.29 12.82 -14.03
N TYR A 153 9.09 13.39 -14.04
CA TYR A 153 8.09 13.26 -12.98
C TYR A 153 6.88 12.39 -13.36
N SER A 154 6.95 11.62 -14.46
CA SER A 154 5.80 10.83 -14.95
C SER A 154 5.51 9.56 -14.17
N ASN A 155 6.27 9.25 -13.11
CA ASN A 155 6.15 8.02 -12.33
C ASN A 155 4.90 7.94 -11.46
N LEU A 156 4.09 9.00 -11.35
CA LEU A 156 2.78 8.99 -10.68
C LEU A 156 1.63 8.45 -11.56
N ALA A 157 1.92 8.04 -12.79
CA ALA A 157 0.95 7.42 -13.68
C ALA A 157 1.47 6.10 -14.26
N PRO A 158 0.57 5.21 -14.72
CA PRO A 158 0.96 4.07 -15.55
C PRO A 158 1.72 4.51 -16.81
N ALA A 159 2.46 3.57 -17.38
CA ALA A 159 3.08 3.77 -18.69
C ALA A 159 2.00 4.04 -19.74
N ALA A 160 2.23 5.08 -20.55
CA ALA A 160 1.32 5.47 -21.61
C ALA A 160 1.27 4.40 -22.72
N SER A 161 0.06 4.09 -23.19
CA SER A 161 -0.08 3.34 -24.45
C SER A 161 0.37 4.17 -25.66
N ASN A 162 0.68 3.52 -26.78
CA ASN A 162 1.22 4.21 -27.97
C ASN A 162 0.22 5.18 -28.62
N ASN A 163 -1.08 5.01 -28.38
CA ASN A 163 -2.14 5.72 -29.10
C ASN A 163 -2.74 6.90 -28.33
N VAL A 164 -2.22 7.23 -27.14
CA VAL A 164 -2.76 8.32 -26.32
C VAL A 164 -1.96 9.61 -26.47
N ARG A 165 -2.66 10.74 -26.35
CA ARG A 165 -2.07 12.07 -26.36
C ARG A 165 -1.17 12.24 -25.13
N VAL A 166 0.06 12.69 -25.31
CA VAL A 166 1.03 12.83 -24.22
C VAL A 166 1.00 14.24 -23.63
N VAL A 167 1.00 14.33 -22.30
CA VAL A 167 1.26 15.55 -21.51
C VAL A 167 2.67 15.50 -20.94
N ARG A 168 3.40 16.63 -20.99
CA ARG A 168 4.77 16.74 -20.47
C ARG A 168 4.77 16.98 -18.97
N MET A 169 5.47 16.11 -18.25
CA MET A 169 5.71 16.19 -16.82
C MET A 169 6.94 17.00 -16.49
N ASP A 170 6.76 18.31 -16.45
CA ASP A 170 7.83 19.29 -16.32
C ASP A 170 8.10 19.74 -14.88
N LYS A 171 7.15 19.49 -13.99
CA LYS A 171 7.26 19.70 -12.56
C LYS A 171 6.67 18.52 -11.81
N PRO A 172 7.10 18.27 -10.57
CA PRO A 172 6.48 17.24 -9.75
C PRO A 172 5.05 17.61 -9.38
N ILE A 173 4.18 16.60 -9.30
CA ILE A 173 2.85 16.76 -8.70
C ILE A 173 3.01 16.64 -7.19
N PRO A 174 2.56 17.63 -6.40
CA PRO A 174 2.55 17.49 -4.95
C PRO A 174 1.62 16.34 -4.56
N VAL A 175 2.12 15.36 -3.80
CA VAL A 175 1.36 14.14 -3.45
C VAL A 175 0.03 14.45 -2.75
N ARG A 176 -0.05 15.53 -1.97
CA ARG A 176 -1.30 16.00 -1.34
C ARG A 176 -2.44 16.31 -2.31
N GLU A 177 -2.13 16.62 -3.56
CA GLU A 177 -3.12 16.95 -4.57
C GLU A 177 -3.78 15.69 -5.14
N VAL A 178 -3.21 14.51 -4.87
CA VAL A 178 -3.61 13.23 -5.47
C VAL A 178 -3.76 12.07 -4.47
N ILE A 179 -3.28 12.22 -3.23
CA ILE A 179 -3.44 11.27 -2.13
C ILE A 179 -4.23 11.94 -1.01
N HIS A 180 -5.48 11.55 -0.86
CA HIS A 180 -6.41 12.17 0.10
C HIS A 180 -6.37 11.52 1.49
N ASP A 181 -6.14 10.21 1.57
CA ASP A 181 -6.17 9.45 2.84
C ASP A 181 -4.88 9.62 3.67
N GLY A 182 -3.90 10.38 3.14
CA GLY A 182 -2.62 10.68 3.76
C GLY A 182 -1.55 9.60 3.57
N LEU A 183 -0.43 9.79 4.24
CA LEU A 183 0.77 8.95 4.16
C LEU A 183 1.02 8.27 5.51
N TYR A 184 1.40 7.00 5.49
CA TYR A 184 1.65 6.21 6.69
C TYR A 184 3.15 5.88 6.77
N LEU A 185 3.87 6.50 7.71
CA LEU A 185 5.33 6.33 7.83
C LEU A 185 5.70 4.88 8.13
N VAL A 186 6.67 4.36 7.38
CA VAL A 186 7.25 3.02 7.58
C VAL A 186 8.68 3.12 8.10
N GLU A 187 9.46 4.06 7.58
CA GLU A 187 10.88 4.21 7.92
C GLU A 187 11.27 5.68 7.85
N THR A 188 12.10 6.13 8.80
CA THR A 188 12.76 7.43 8.77
C THR A 188 14.24 7.21 9.05
N THR A 189 15.08 7.71 8.17
CA THR A 189 16.54 7.69 8.29
C THR A 189 17.09 9.11 8.18
N ALA A 190 18.40 9.27 8.37
CA ALA A 190 19.06 10.56 8.17
C ALA A 190 18.89 11.12 6.74
N THR A 191 18.77 10.26 5.73
CA THR A 191 18.80 10.68 4.31
C THR A 191 17.46 10.53 3.58
N TYR A 192 16.54 9.70 4.07
CA TYR A 192 15.24 9.52 3.45
C TYR A 192 14.15 9.07 4.43
N GLN A 193 12.90 9.21 3.98
CA GLN A 193 11.71 8.63 4.61
C GLN A 193 10.95 7.75 3.62
N LEU A 194 10.34 6.69 4.15
CA LEU A 194 9.41 5.82 3.43
C LEU A 194 8.03 5.92 4.06
N ALA A 195 7.01 5.99 3.22
CA ALA A 195 5.62 5.97 3.64
C ALA A 195 4.77 5.13 2.70
N LEU A 196 3.72 4.51 3.25
CA LEU A 196 2.68 3.86 2.47
C LEU A 196 1.54 4.85 2.22
N ALA A 197 0.86 4.72 1.09
CA ALA A 197 -0.41 5.41 0.85
C ALA A 197 -1.33 4.57 -0.02
N TRP A 198 -2.62 4.83 0.15
CA TRP A 198 -3.65 4.37 -0.77
C TRP A 198 -3.67 5.31 -1.97
N TYR A 199 -3.39 4.77 -3.15
CA TYR A 199 -3.37 5.52 -4.40
C TYR A 199 -4.05 4.70 -5.49
N PHE A 200 -5.06 5.28 -6.14
CA PHE A 200 -5.96 4.57 -7.08
C PHE A 200 -6.59 3.27 -6.54
N GLY A 201 -6.77 3.18 -5.21
CA GLY A 201 -7.32 1.99 -4.55
C GLY A 201 -6.32 0.86 -4.33
N PHE A 202 -5.03 1.12 -4.56
CA PHE A 202 -3.93 0.21 -4.31
C PHE A 202 -2.97 0.77 -3.27
N LEU A 203 -2.22 -0.14 -2.64
CA LEU A 203 -1.20 0.22 -1.67
C LEU A 203 0.11 0.49 -2.41
N HIS A 204 0.65 1.69 -2.23
CA HIS A 204 1.92 2.08 -2.82
C HIS A 204 2.92 2.52 -1.76
N LEU A 205 4.19 2.24 -2.02
CA LEU A 205 5.31 2.74 -1.24
C LEU A 205 5.84 4.01 -1.89
N PHE A 206 5.96 5.06 -1.11
CA PHE A 206 6.55 6.34 -1.49
C PHE A 206 7.83 6.57 -0.72
N ARG A 207 8.77 7.26 -1.36
CA ARG A 207 10.00 7.75 -0.74
C ARG A 207 10.09 9.25 -0.92
N ARG A 208 10.63 9.93 0.09
CA ARG A 208 11.18 11.28 -0.06
C ARG A 208 12.59 11.32 0.50
N ASN A 209 13.45 12.17 -0.05
CA ASN A 209 14.72 12.48 0.58
C ASN A 209 14.46 13.43 1.75
N SER A 210 15.20 13.32 2.84
CA SER A 210 14.96 14.14 4.05
C SER A 210 15.12 15.64 3.79
N TYR A 211 15.88 16.02 2.76
CA TYR A 211 16.07 17.41 2.31
C TYR A 211 15.06 17.88 1.26
N SER A 212 14.04 17.06 0.95
CA SER A 212 13.03 17.36 -0.07
C SER A 212 11.62 17.09 0.45
N ASN A 213 10.70 18.00 0.14
CA ASN A 213 9.28 17.79 0.42
C ASN A 213 8.59 16.93 -0.65
N GLN A 214 9.32 16.47 -1.66
CA GLN A 214 8.76 15.71 -2.76
C GLN A 214 8.77 14.21 -2.46
N TRP A 215 7.58 13.63 -2.48
CA TRP A 215 7.37 12.19 -2.47
C TRP A 215 7.32 11.63 -3.88
N TYR A 216 7.93 10.47 -4.10
CA TYR A 216 7.88 9.74 -5.34
C TYR A 216 7.57 8.26 -5.08
N PRO A 217 6.77 7.62 -5.95
CA PRO A 217 6.47 6.20 -5.82
C PRO A 217 7.73 5.35 -6.08
N LEU A 218 7.98 4.39 -5.20
CA LEU A 218 8.95 3.31 -5.39
C LEU A 218 8.31 2.07 -6.00
N THR A 219 7.03 1.85 -5.71
CA THR A 219 6.21 0.80 -6.30
C THR A 219 5.68 1.22 -7.67
N LYS A 220 5.49 0.26 -8.58
CA LYS A 220 4.99 0.50 -9.94
C LYS A 220 3.49 0.79 -9.93
N ILE A 221 3.08 1.86 -10.61
CA ILE A 221 1.66 2.20 -10.85
C ILE A 221 1.25 1.62 -12.20
N GLY A 222 0.08 0.97 -12.26
CA GLY A 222 -0.42 0.19 -13.40
C GLY A 222 0.11 -1.25 -13.48
N LEU A 223 1.03 -1.64 -12.60
CA LEU A 223 1.61 -3.00 -12.50
C LEU A 223 1.61 -3.49 -11.04
N GLU A 224 0.51 -3.25 -10.32
CA GLU A 224 0.45 -3.40 -8.87
C GLU A 224 0.70 -4.81 -8.38
N ARG A 225 0.38 -5.81 -9.21
CA ARG A 225 0.64 -7.24 -8.93
C ARG A 225 2.11 -7.54 -8.63
N GLU A 226 3.02 -6.77 -9.23
CA GLU A 226 4.47 -6.94 -9.08
C GLU A 226 5.00 -6.26 -7.81
N ASN A 227 4.20 -5.43 -7.13
CA ASN A 227 4.64 -4.68 -5.95
C ASN A 227 4.67 -5.52 -4.67
N GLY A 228 4.02 -6.69 -4.66
CA GLY A 228 3.80 -7.50 -3.46
C GLY A 228 5.09 -7.83 -2.72
N LYS A 229 6.13 -8.29 -3.43
CA LYS A 229 7.42 -8.66 -2.84
C LYS A 229 8.11 -7.46 -2.20
N THR A 230 8.11 -6.30 -2.88
CA THR A 230 8.72 -5.06 -2.39
C THR A 230 8.01 -4.55 -1.14
N LEU A 231 6.67 -4.49 -1.18
CA LEU A 231 5.84 -4.08 -0.05
C LEU A 231 6.06 -5.02 1.15
N TYR A 232 6.01 -6.33 0.90
CA TYR A 232 6.26 -7.33 1.92
C TYR A 232 7.63 -7.18 2.57
N ALA A 233 8.69 -7.05 1.77
CA ALA A 233 10.05 -6.94 2.28
C ALA A 233 10.23 -5.70 3.16
N ILE A 234 9.75 -4.54 2.71
CA ILE A 234 9.88 -3.27 3.42
C ILE A 234 9.07 -3.27 4.71
N ILE A 235 7.83 -3.76 4.67
CA ILE A 235 6.96 -3.83 5.85
C ILE A 235 7.53 -4.83 6.87
N MET A 236 7.91 -6.03 6.44
CA MET A 236 8.45 -7.04 7.36
C MET A 236 9.74 -6.56 8.01
N LYS A 237 10.63 -5.91 7.26
CA LYS A 237 11.91 -5.39 7.77
C LYS A 237 11.69 -4.32 8.84
N ASN A 238 10.83 -3.34 8.56
CA ASN A 238 10.71 -2.13 9.39
C ASN A 238 9.65 -2.25 10.50
N ILE A 239 8.60 -3.05 10.26
CA ILE A 239 7.47 -3.19 11.18
C ILE A 239 7.59 -4.46 12.01
N PHE A 240 7.99 -5.58 11.40
CA PHE A 240 8.01 -6.91 12.03
C PHE A 240 9.38 -7.63 11.99
N PRO A 241 10.48 -6.97 12.40
CA PRO A 241 11.81 -7.59 12.35
C PRO A 241 11.92 -8.87 13.19
N GLY A 242 11.14 -8.97 14.28
CA GLY A 242 11.08 -10.17 15.12
C GLY A 242 10.66 -11.42 14.33
N ILE A 243 9.67 -11.31 13.45
CA ILE A 243 9.20 -12.44 12.62
C ILE A 243 10.27 -12.85 11.60
N LEU A 244 11.02 -11.88 11.05
CA LEU A 244 12.15 -12.19 10.16
C LEU A 244 13.25 -12.95 10.89
N ASN A 245 13.52 -12.63 12.15
CA ASN A 245 14.49 -13.37 12.97
C ASN A 245 14.04 -14.81 13.22
N ILE A 246 12.75 -15.03 13.52
CA ILE A 246 12.18 -16.39 13.60
C ILE A 246 12.41 -17.15 12.29
N LYS A 247 12.09 -16.53 11.13
CA LYS A 247 12.28 -17.17 9.81
C LYS A 247 13.73 -17.59 9.58
N LYS A 248 14.71 -16.78 9.99
CA LYS A 248 16.15 -17.03 9.80
C LYS A 248 16.70 -18.15 10.66
N ASN A 249 16.12 -18.40 11.85
CA ASN A 249 16.63 -19.41 12.79
C ASN A 249 16.14 -20.83 12.48
N ILE A 250 15.14 -21.00 11.60
CA ILE A 250 14.60 -22.32 11.22
C ILE A 250 15.65 -23.27 10.62
N PRO A 251 16.50 -22.85 9.66
CA PRO A 251 17.52 -23.73 9.08
C PRO A 251 18.59 -24.15 10.10
N SER A 252 19.00 -23.23 10.99
CA SER A 252 19.96 -23.51 12.06
C SER A 252 19.44 -24.61 13.00
N GLN A 253 18.16 -24.55 13.36
CA GLN A 253 17.56 -25.58 14.19
C GLN A 253 17.44 -26.93 13.47
N LYS A 254 17.12 -26.94 12.18
CA LYS A 254 17.09 -28.20 11.40
C LYS A 254 18.46 -28.90 11.35
N ALA A 255 19.55 -28.14 11.38
CA ALA A 255 20.91 -28.70 11.37
C ALA A 255 21.32 -29.27 12.75
N GLU A 256 20.84 -28.67 13.84
CA GLU A 256 21.12 -29.12 15.21
C GLU A 256 20.27 -30.33 15.63
N LEU A 257 19.05 -30.47 15.09
CA LEU A 257 18.03 -31.41 15.55
C LEU A 257 17.97 -32.71 14.73
N GLY A 258 19.07 -33.46 14.63
CA GLY A 258 19.18 -34.72 13.87
C GLY A 258 18.17 -35.86 14.19
N GLN A 259 17.10 -35.62 14.95
CA GLN A 259 15.96 -36.51 15.18
C GLN A 259 14.62 -35.72 15.21
N GLY A 260 13.63 -36.16 14.40
CA GLY A 260 12.20 -36.13 14.75
C GLY A 260 11.31 -35.01 14.16
N GLN A 261 10.21 -35.42 13.50
CA GLN A 261 9.06 -34.56 13.17
C GLN A 261 8.42 -33.90 14.42
N ASP A 262 8.46 -34.57 15.57
CA ASP A 262 7.85 -34.10 16.82
C ASP A 262 8.58 -32.89 17.44
N LEU A 263 9.91 -32.83 17.38
CA LEU A 263 10.66 -31.65 17.85
C LEU A 263 10.41 -30.43 16.96
N MET A 264 10.28 -30.62 15.65
CA MET A 264 9.87 -29.55 14.73
C MET A 264 8.44 -29.06 15.00
N SER A 265 7.55 -29.96 15.44
CA SER A 265 6.20 -29.59 15.88
C SER A 265 6.23 -28.73 17.16
N GLY A 266 7.03 -29.13 18.16
CA GLY A 266 7.21 -28.36 19.40
C GLY A 266 7.81 -26.97 19.18
N TYR A 267 8.78 -26.85 18.28
CA TYR A 267 9.34 -25.56 17.86
C TYR A 267 8.30 -24.67 17.16
N ALA A 268 7.54 -25.25 16.22
CA ALA A 268 6.48 -24.51 15.50
C ALA A 268 5.40 -23.99 16.46
N GLU A 269 5.00 -24.77 17.46
CA GLU A 269 4.07 -24.36 18.52
C GLU A 269 4.64 -23.19 19.34
N THR A 270 5.90 -23.30 19.76
CA THR A 270 6.57 -22.31 20.61
C THR A 270 6.76 -20.98 19.89
N GLU A 271 7.34 -21.00 18.69
CA GLU A 271 7.54 -19.78 17.89
C GLU A 271 6.24 -19.22 17.34
N GLY A 272 5.27 -20.09 17.02
CA GLY A 272 3.92 -19.68 16.66
C GLY A 272 3.25 -18.89 17.79
N LYS A 273 3.42 -19.33 19.04
CA LYS A 273 2.94 -18.58 20.21
C LYS A 273 3.60 -17.20 20.31
N ARG A 274 4.91 -17.10 20.09
CA ARG A 274 5.62 -15.81 20.05
C ARG A 274 5.04 -14.87 18.99
N ILE A 275 4.68 -15.38 17.81
CA ILE A 275 4.01 -14.58 16.77
C ILE A 275 2.65 -14.07 17.27
N THR A 276 1.87 -14.91 17.96
CA THR A 276 0.56 -14.51 18.51
C THR A 276 0.63 -13.53 19.67
N GLU A 277 1.80 -13.34 20.27
CA GLU A 277 2.05 -12.37 21.33
C GLU A 277 2.62 -11.05 20.78
N MET A 278 3.06 -11.01 19.51
CA MET A 278 3.60 -9.80 18.91
C MET A 278 2.47 -8.80 18.60
N PRO A 279 2.55 -7.55 19.11
CA PRO A 279 1.59 -6.53 18.77
C PRO A 279 1.75 -6.11 17.31
N SER A 280 0.64 -5.97 16.59
CA SER A 280 0.64 -5.27 15.32
C SER A 280 0.93 -3.78 15.56
N LYS A 281 1.75 -3.17 14.70
CA LYS A 281 1.98 -1.72 14.75
C LYS A 281 0.91 -0.99 13.93
N SER A 282 0.39 0.10 14.48
CA SER A 282 -0.34 1.10 13.69
C SER A 282 0.66 2.12 13.18
N LEU A 283 0.70 2.30 11.86
CA LEU A 283 1.64 3.24 11.26
C LEU A 283 1.21 4.68 11.53
N VAL A 284 2.19 5.53 11.88
CA VAL A 284 1.97 6.95 12.15
C VAL A 284 1.49 7.64 10.88
N TRP A 285 0.35 8.32 10.99
CA TRP A 285 -0.23 9.09 9.90
C TRP A 285 0.46 10.46 9.79
N LEU A 286 0.95 10.76 8.59
CA LEU A 286 1.39 12.08 8.19
C LEU A 286 0.29 12.72 7.36
N HIS A 287 0.01 13.99 7.66
CA HIS A 287 -0.69 14.83 6.69
C HIS A 287 0.13 14.87 5.39
N ALA A 288 -0.54 14.92 4.25
CA ALA A 288 0.11 14.85 2.94
C ALA A 288 1.02 16.06 2.61
N ASN A 289 1.07 17.08 3.49
CA ASN A 289 2.09 18.13 3.48
C ASN A 289 3.45 17.66 4.05
N GLY A 290 3.52 16.45 4.62
CA GLY A 290 4.74 15.86 5.15
C GLY A 290 5.16 16.41 6.52
N GLU A 291 4.27 17.14 7.19
CA GLU A 291 4.46 17.57 8.57
C GLU A 291 3.89 16.49 9.51
N LEU A 292 4.64 16.16 10.56
CA LEU A 292 4.15 15.32 11.65
C LEU A 292 2.94 16.04 12.25
N GLY A 293 1.76 15.45 12.12
CA GLY A 293 0.58 15.92 12.85
C GLY A 293 0.91 15.84 14.34
N ILE A 294 1.05 17.00 14.97
CA ILE A 294 1.27 17.12 16.41
C ILE A 294 -0.02 16.65 17.08
N TYR A 295 -0.09 15.38 17.45
CA TYR A 295 -1.03 14.96 18.49
C TYR A 295 -0.52 15.56 19.80
N GLY A 296 -1.37 16.39 20.41
CA GLY A 296 -1.04 17.28 21.51
C GLY A 296 -0.26 16.61 22.65
N THR A 297 0.92 17.16 22.93
CA THR A 297 1.50 17.09 24.26
C THR A 297 0.64 17.96 25.17
N THR A 298 -0.12 17.29 26.04
CA THR A 298 -0.73 17.92 27.21
C THR A 298 0.36 18.67 27.96
N LYS A 299 0.33 20.01 27.90
CA LYS A 299 1.05 20.83 28.88
C LYS A 299 0.44 20.50 30.24
N MET A 300 1.15 19.70 31.04
CA MET A 300 0.99 19.74 32.49
C MET A 300 1.28 21.17 32.93
N GLY A 301 0.21 21.91 33.25
CA GLY A 301 0.31 23.12 34.03
C GLY A 301 0.86 22.76 35.41
N LYS A 302 1.98 23.37 35.77
CA LYS A 302 2.43 23.41 37.16
C LYS A 302 1.40 24.24 37.93
N ILE A 303 0.79 23.60 38.93
CA ILE A 303 0.13 24.27 40.04
C ILE A 303 1.25 24.62 41.04
N ILE A 304 1.53 25.91 41.19
CA ILE A 304 1.74 26.60 42.48
C ILE A 304 1.17 27.99 42.29
#